data_AF-A0A6P6SP34-F1
#
_entry.id   AF-A0A6P6SP34-F1
#
_cell.length_a   1.000
_cell.length_b   1.000
_cell.length_c   1.000
_cell.angle_alpha   90.00
_cell.angle_beta   90.00
_cell.angle_gamma   90.00
#
_symmetry.space_group_name_H-M   'P 1'
#
loop_
_entity.id
_entity.type
_entity.pdbx_description
1 polymer ?
#
loop_
_entity_poly.entity_id
_entity_poly.type
_entity_poly.pdbx_seq_one_letter_code
_entity_poly.pdbx_strand_id
1 'polypeptide(L)'
;MIHYNSIYSPYFDTNAAEHRDLHISLSRLRYLKVKMQEHLKRTVQDDSNDSNDDSDRDINFETGIFVYTSIPVFLVGLNIGSREAAQLVALDTGSNLFWVPCKPGIGGSRTFYGNYWPGEFSTYSANMRKDSYIDKFNGVLGLGPSGISLASQLDSSEFSYCIGNLSDLFDEKNVLIVGKKSGGVENSTPLIIREFHYYVNLESISFGGRMLGIDKKNLRMDNFKNVGGAIIDLGSSLSFLQDIAYEKVEQGNC
;
A
#
# COMPACT_ATOMS: atom_id res chain seq x y z
N MET A 1 13.08 -13.91 -2.44
CA MET A 1 13.39 -12.76 -1.53
C MET A 1 12.80 -13.06 -0.14
N ILE A 2 13.47 -12.74 0.97
CA ILE A 2 12.92 -12.96 2.32
C ILE A 2 12.12 -11.72 2.76
N HIS A 3 10.86 -11.91 3.13
CA HIS A 3 9.99 -10.84 3.63
C HIS A 3 10.45 -10.35 5.00
N TYR A 4 10.36 -9.04 5.29
CA TYR A 4 10.96 -8.45 6.50
C TYR A 4 10.26 -8.87 7.81
N ASN A 5 8.97 -9.21 7.77
CA ASN A 5 8.26 -9.83 8.91
C ASN A 5 8.56 -11.33 9.09
N SER A 6 9.29 -11.97 8.17
CA SER A 6 9.63 -13.39 8.31
C SER A 6 10.62 -13.61 9.45
N ILE A 7 10.48 -14.72 10.19
CA ILE A 7 11.45 -15.17 11.21
C ILE A 7 12.88 -15.35 10.66
N TYR A 8 13.04 -15.41 9.34
CA TYR A 8 14.32 -15.50 8.64
C TYR A 8 14.89 -14.14 8.20
N SER A 9 14.22 -13.03 8.51
CA SER A 9 14.72 -11.68 8.17
C SER A 9 15.77 -11.20 9.17
N PRO A 10 16.85 -10.53 8.71
CA PRO A 10 17.79 -9.85 9.62
C PRO A 10 17.17 -8.64 10.37
N TYR A 11 15.90 -8.31 10.12
CA TYR A 11 15.16 -7.23 10.79
C TYR A 11 14.04 -7.73 11.72
N PHE A 12 13.95 -9.04 11.97
CA PHE A 12 12.89 -9.62 12.81
C PHE A 12 13.24 -9.58 14.30
N ASP A 13 12.51 -8.79 15.09
CA ASP A 13 12.65 -8.71 16.55
C ASP A 13 11.49 -9.43 17.26
N THR A 14 11.83 -10.40 18.12
CA THR A 14 10.89 -11.15 18.94
C THR A 14 10.41 -10.40 20.18
N ASN A 15 11.19 -9.47 20.73
CA ASN A 15 10.98 -8.91 22.07
C ASN A 15 10.13 -7.63 22.09
N ALA A 16 10.10 -6.86 21.01
CA ALA A 16 9.25 -5.67 20.90
C ALA A 16 7.76 -6.04 20.81
N ALA A 17 7.05 -6.15 21.94
CA ALA A 17 5.63 -6.48 21.97
C ALA A 17 4.73 -5.27 21.65
N GLU A 18 4.69 -4.26 22.54
CA GLU A 18 3.86 -3.05 22.35
C GLU A 18 4.36 -2.16 21.21
N HIS A 19 5.65 -2.25 20.87
CA HIS A 19 6.26 -1.53 19.76
C HIS A 19 6.25 -2.31 18.43
N ARG A 20 5.70 -3.54 18.36
CA ARG A 20 5.84 -4.41 17.18
C ARG A 20 5.26 -3.76 15.93
N ASP A 21 4.00 -3.36 15.95
CA ASP A 21 3.33 -2.79 14.78
C ASP A 21 3.92 -1.44 14.35
N LEU A 22 4.38 -0.62 15.31
CA LEU A 22 5.12 0.60 15.00
C LEU A 22 6.48 0.30 14.34
N HIS A 23 7.22 -0.71 14.84
CA HIS A 23 8.48 -1.14 14.22
C HIS A 23 8.24 -1.69 12.80
N ILE A 24 7.25 -2.56 12.64
CA ILE A 24 6.82 -3.14 11.36
C ILE A 24 6.50 -2.03 10.35
N SER A 25 5.69 -1.05 10.76
CA SER A 25 5.25 0.07 9.91
C SER A 25 6.37 1.08 9.60
N LEU A 26 7.30 1.31 10.53
CA LEU A 26 8.51 2.11 10.29
C LEU A 26 9.49 1.40 9.35
N SER A 27 9.64 0.07 9.46
CA SER A 27 10.49 -0.72 8.58
C SER A 27 9.89 -0.86 7.18
N ARG A 28 8.56 -0.94 7.05
CA ARG A 28 7.84 -0.69 5.78
C ARG A 28 8.18 0.68 5.22
N LEU A 29 7.94 1.77 5.94
CA LEU A 29 8.19 3.13 5.43
C LEU A 29 9.64 3.30 4.93
N ARG A 30 10.62 2.75 5.64
CA ARG A 30 12.03 2.73 5.22
C ARG A 30 12.25 1.94 3.93
N TYR A 31 11.73 0.72 3.84
CA TYR A 31 11.82 -0.13 2.64
C TYR A 31 11.22 0.58 1.42
N LEU A 32 10.02 1.15 1.58
CA LEU A 32 9.33 1.90 0.53
C LEU A 32 10.16 3.10 0.08
N LYS A 33 10.58 3.99 0.99
CA LYS A 33 11.41 5.16 0.66
C LYS A 33 12.71 4.77 -0.07
N VAL A 34 13.39 3.70 0.35
CA VAL A 34 14.58 3.18 -0.35
C VAL A 34 14.25 2.68 -1.75
N LYS A 35 13.19 1.86 -1.93
CA LYS A 35 12.81 1.33 -3.25
C LYS A 35 12.40 2.42 -4.24
N MET A 36 11.79 3.50 -3.75
CA MET A 36 11.48 4.69 -4.55
C MET A 36 12.76 5.45 -4.93
N GLN A 37 13.70 5.65 -3.98
CA GLN A 37 14.99 6.32 -4.24
C GLN A 37 15.87 5.55 -5.23
N GLU A 38 15.84 4.21 -5.22
CA GLU A 38 16.55 3.38 -6.21
C GLU A 38 16.00 3.58 -7.63
N HIS A 39 14.69 3.81 -7.79
CA HIS A 39 14.07 4.07 -9.09
C HIS A 39 14.32 5.49 -9.57
N LEU A 40 14.08 6.52 -8.76
CA LEU A 40 14.20 7.92 -9.19
C LEU A 40 15.64 8.32 -9.55
N LYS A 41 16.66 7.64 -9.02
CA LYS A 41 18.07 7.75 -9.49
C LYS A 41 18.27 7.43 -10.98
N ARG A 42 17.27 6.90 -11.68
CA ARG A 42 17.28 6.65 -13.13
C ARG A 42 16.51 7.71 -13.95
N THR A 43 15.94 8.74 -13.33
CA THR A 43 14.81 9.50 -13.93
C THR A 43 14.91 11.04 -13.81
N VAL A 44 15.95 11.58 -13.16
CA VAL A 44 16.04 13.02 -12.82
C VAL A 44 16.40 13.90 -14.03
N GLN A 45 15.40 14.25 -14.86
CA GLN A 45 15.48 15.32 -15.85
C GLN A 45 14.07 15.90 -16.14
N ASP A 46 13.98 17.24 -16.23
CA ASP A 46 12.81 18.10 -16.57
C ASP A 46 11.62 18.23 -15.58
N ASP A 47 11.72 19.21 -14.66
CA ASP A 47 10.85 20.41 -14.44
C ASP A 47 9.27 20.37 -14.36
N SER A 48 8.61 21.55 -14.26
CA SER A 48 8.03 21.98 -12.96
C SER A 48 6.80 22.96 -12.85
N ASN A 49 5.97 22.76 -11.79
CA ASN A 49 5.10 23.69 -10.98
C ASN A 49 3.87 24.37 -11.69
N ASP A 50 2.75 24.89 -11.10
CA ASP A 50 2.06 24.85 -9.76
C ASP A 50 0.61 25.49 -9.80
N SER A 51 -0.25 25.27 -8.76
CA SER A 51 -1.29 26.16 -8.11
C SER A 51 -2.87 26.05 -8.24
N ASN A 52 -3.53 25.58 -7.15
CA ASN A 52 -4.84 26.01 -6.52
C ASN A 52 -6.22 25.75 -7.24
N ASP A 53 -7.48 25.73 -6.69
CA ASP A 53 -8.27 25.51 -5.39
C ASP A 53 -9.81 25.38 -5.79
N ASP A 54 -10.95 25.19 -5.06
CA ASP A 54 -11.45 24.84 -3.68
C ASP A 54 -12.86 24.14 -3.74
N SER A 55 -13.13 23.16 -2.86
CA SER A 55 -14.45 22.69 -2.31
C SER A 55 -15.37 21.73 -3.15
N ASP A 56 -16.22 20.86 -2.56
CA ASP A 56 -16.80 20.80 -1.20
C ASP A 56 -16.76 19.43 -0.46
N ARG A 57 -17.85 18.88 0.14
CA ARG A 57 -17.82 17.75 1.13
C ARG A 57 -18.92 16.69 1.01
N ASP A 58 -18.61 15.46 1.41
CA ASP A 58 -19.56 14.37 1.70
C ASP A 58 -19.09 13.48 2.89
N ILE A 59 -19.87 12.46 3.31
CA ILE A 59 -19.78 11.84 4.65
C ILE A 59 -19.03 10.47 4.70
N ASN A 60 -18.75 9.83 3.56
CA ASN A 60 -18.01 8.56 3.52
C ASN A 60 -16.47 8.78 3.55
N PHE A 61 -15.71 7.85 4.14
CA PHE A 61 -14.25 7.80 3.93
C PHE A 61 -13.94 7.09 2.60
N GLU A 62 -14.10 7.86 1.52
CA GLU A 62 -13.66 7.53 0.18
C GLU A 62 -12.47 8.41 -0.19
N THR A 63 -11.43 7.82 -0.79
CA THR A 63 -10.21 8.58 -1.14
C THR A 63 -9.46 7.95 -2.33
N GLY A 64 -8.78 8.82 -3.08
CA GLY A 64 -7.99 8.44 -4.25
C GLY A 64 -6.75 7.63 -3.89
N ILE A 65 -6.42 6.66 -4.75
CA ILE A 65 -5.20 5.86 -4.70
C ILE A 65 -4.27 6.32 -5.83
N PHE A 66 -3.01 6.64 -5.53
CA PHE A 66 -2.06 7.17 -6.50
C PHE A 66 -0.97 6.13 -6.79
N VAL A 67 -0.75 5.84 -8.07
CA VAL A 67 0.24 4.85 -8.52
C VAL A 67 1.13 5.46 -9.60
N TYR A 68 2.35 5.84 -9.23
CA TYR A 68 3.37 6.22 -10.19
C TYR A 68 4.03 4.93 -10.70
N THR A 69 3.98 4.63 -12.01
CA THR A 69 4.61 3.43 -12.58
C THR A 69 6.13 3.31 -12.34
N SER A 70 6.78 4.43 -11.99
CA SER A 70 8.21 4.50 -11.60
C SER A 70 8.46 4.34 -10.10
N ILE A 71 7.42 4.09 -9.29
CA ILE A 71 7.44 4.11 -7.83
C ILE A 71 6.63 2.89 -7.35
N PRO A 72 7.23 1.87 -6.73
CA PRO A 72 6.57 0.58 -6.51
C PRO A 72 5.60 0.56 -5.31
N VAL A 73 4.82 1.64 -5.11
CA VAL A 73 4.04 1.94 -3.89
C VAL A 73 2.71 2.60 -4.26
N PHE A 74 1.62 2.20 -3.60
CA PHE A 74 0.33 2.90 -3.66
C PHE A 74 0.28 3.98 -2.56
N LEU A 75 -0.09 5.21 -2.91
CA LEU A 75 -0.26 6.31 -1.95
C LEU A 75 -1.74 6.70 -1.80
N VAL A 76 -2.11 7.22 -0.63
CA VAL A 76 -3.45 7.73 -0.30
C VAL A 76 -3.33 9.10 0.36
N GLY A 77 -4.24 10.01 0.04
CA GLY A 77 -4.42 11.29 0.73
C GLY A 77 -5.54 11.25 1.76
N LEU A 78 -5.38 11.95 2.89
CA LEU A 78 -6.45 12.15 3.86
C LEU A 78 -6.26 13.40 4.72
N ASN A 79 -7.37 13.94 5.24
CA ASN A 79 -7.38 15.06 6.18
C ASN A 79 -7.55 14.54 7.61
N ILE A 80 -6.76 15.03 8.57
CA ILE A 80 -6.87 14.61 9.98
C ILE A 80 -7.25 15.81 10.87
N GLY A 81 -8.51 15.83 11.33
CA GLY A 81 -9.06 16.93 12.13
C GLY A 81 -9.54 18.10 11.26
N SER A 82 -8.64 18.91 10.71
CA SER A 82 -8.97 20.03 9.80
C SER A 82 -8.48 19.76 8.37
N ARG A 83 -9.06 20.45 7.38
CA ARG A 83 -8.58 20.42 5.97
C ARG A 83 -7.12 20.84 5.83
N GLU A 84 -6.62 21.70 6.72
CA GLU A 84 -5.24 22.21 6.73
C GLU A 84 -4.21 21.15 7.19
N ALA A 85 -4.67 20.10 7.88
CA ALA A 85 -3.83 19.03 8.44
C ALA A 85 -3.78 17.79 7.54
N ALA A 86 -3.85 18.00 6.23
CA ALA A 86 -3.81 16.96 5.21
C ALA A 86 -2.48 16.19 5.18
N GLN A 87 -2.55 14.91 4.82
CA GLN A 87 -1.46 13.94 4.89
C GLN A 87 -1.41 13.08 3.62
N LEU A 88 -0.20 12.77 3.16
CA LEU A 88 0.05 11.76 2.13
C LEU A 88 0.74 10.56 2.78
N VAL A 89 0.17 9.37 2.62
CA VAL A 89 0.60 8.15 3.31
C VAL A 89 0.69 6.98 2.32
N ALA A 90 1.57 6.02 2.61
CA ALA A 90 1.60 4.76 1.86
C ALA A 90 0.44 3.86 2.30
N LEU A 91 -0.31 3.33 1.35
CA LEU A 91 -1.34 2.33 1.59
C LEU A 91 -0.66 0.97 1.79
N ASP A 92 -0.98 0.26 2.89
CA ASP A 92 -0.24 -0.96 3.24
C ASP A 92 -1.14 -1.98 3.97
N THR A 93 -1.55 -3.03 3.26
CA THR A 93 -2.26 -4.19 3.86
C THR A 93 -1.31 -5.18 4.53
N GLY A 94 0.01 -4.95 4.45
CA GLY A 94 1.04 -5.71 5.13
C GLY A 94 1.69 -4.98 6.31
N SER A 95 1.02 -3.95 6.84
CA SER A 95 1.21 -3.45 8.21
C SER A 95 -0.13 -3.08 8.85
N ASN A 96 -0.19 -3.13 10.19
CA ASN A 96 -1.44 -2.91 10.92
C ASN A 96 -1.65 -1.46 11.34
N LEU A 97 -0.61 -0.66 11.55
CA LEU A 97 -0.74 0.64 12.21
C LEU A 97 -0.95 1.76 11.19
N PHE A 98 -2.10 2.45 11.25
CA PHE A 98 -2.20 3.79 10.70
C PHE A 98 -1.43 4.77 11.58
N TRP A 99 -0.48 5.51 10.99
CA TRP A 99 0.27 6.55 11.69
C TRP A 99 0.77 7.65 10.74
N VAL A 100 0.89 8.86 11.28
CA VAL A 100 1.57 10.02 10.68
C VAL A 100 2.39 10.75 11.75
N PRO A 101 3.46 11.47 11.38
CA PRO A 101 4.26 12.19 12.36
C PRO A 101 3.53 13.40 12.94
N CYS A 102 3.82 13.72 14.20
CA CYS A 102 3.30 14.89 14.92
C CYS A 102 4.47 15.74 15.44
N LYS A 103 4.36 17.06 15.32
CA LYS A 103 5.29 18.05 15.90
C LYS A 103 4.73 18.62 17.22
N PRO A 104 5.59 19.01 18.18
CA PRO A 104 5.18 19.84 19.30
C PRO A 104 4.66 21.20 18.80
N GLY A 105 3.48 21.59 19.26
CA GLY A 105 2.91 22.92 19.07
C GLY A 105 3.20 23.85 20.25
N ILE A 106 2.85 25.13 20.07
CA ILE A 106 2.94 26.14 21.14
C ILE A 106 2.04 25.71 22.31
N GLY A 107 2.53 25.84 23.54
CA GLY A 107 1.79 25.44 24.74
C GLY A 107 1.72 23.93 25.01
N GLY A 108 2.47 23.10 24.27
CA GLY A 108 2.55 21.65 24.52
C GLY A 108 1.45 20.80 23.88
N SER A 109 0.49 21.42 23.19
CA SER A 109 -0.41 20.72 22.27
C SER A 109 0.39 20.00 21.18
N ARG A 110 -0.08 18.84 20.70
CA ARG A 110 0.51 18.15 19.55
C ARG A 110 -0.22 18.59 18.28
N THR A 111 0.53 18.88 17.23
CA THR A 111 -0.03 19.19 15.90
C THR A 111 0.56 18.25 14.87
N PHE A 112 -0.17 17.91 13.82
CA PHE A 112 0.38 17.11 12.72
C PHE A 112 1.45 17.90 11.96
N TYR A 113 2.36 17.21 11.27
CA TYR A 113 3.14 17.89 10.24
C TYR A 113 2.20 18.24 9.08
N GLY A 114 2.16 19.52 8.69
CA GLY A 114 1.47 19.93 7.47
C GLY A 114 2.33 19.53 6.28
N ASN A 115 2.03 18.37 5.70
CA ASN A 115 2.64 17.91 4.46
C ASN A 115 1.69 18.28 3.31
N TYR A 116 2.21 18.93 2.28
CA TYR A 116 1.38 19.49 1.20
C TYR A 116 0.67 18.39 0.41
N TRP A 117 -0.61 18.19 0.74
CA TRP A 117 -1.59 17.43 -0.02
C TRP A 117 -2.20 18.38 -1.07
N PRO A 118 -1.97 18.14 -2.37
CA PRO A 118 -2.58 18.91 -3.45
C PRO A 118 -4.02 18.42 -3.67
N GLY A 119 -4.93 18.81 -2.78
CA GLY A 119 -6.18 18.07 -2.56
C GLY A 119 -7.27 18.17 -3.64
N GLU A 120 -7.10 18.99 -4.67
CA GLU A 120 -8.23 19.50 -5.49
C GLU A 120 -7.86 19.67 -6.97
N PHE A 121 -7.26 18.65 -7.60
CA PHE A 121 -6.67 18.80 -8.94
C PHE A 121 -7.19 17.84 -10.01
N SER A 122 -8.31 18.22 -10.64
CA SER A 122 -8.74 17.70 -11.96
C SER A 122 -8.01 18.34 -13.15
N THR A 123 -7.26 19.44 -12.91
CA THR A 123 -6.63 20.28 -13.95
C THR A 123 -5.10 20.34 -13.89
N TYR A 124 -4.48 19.73 -12.87
CA TYR A 124 -3.10 20.04 -12.48
C TYR A 124 -2.09 18.89 -12.57
N SER A 125 -2.48 17.78 -13.20
CA SER A 125 -1.60 16.61 -13.42
C SER A 125 -0.37 16.88 -14.31
N ALA A 126 -0.21 18.07 -14.89
CA ALA A 126 0.79 18.35 -15.91
C ALA A 126 2.24 18.54 -15.39
N ASN A 127 2.42 19.20 -14.24
CA ASN A 127 3.69 19.84 -13.88
C ASN A 127 4.31 19.43 -12.51
N MET A 128 3.79 18.38 -11.88
CA MET A 128 4.44 17.81 -10.68
C MET A 128 5.72 17.05 -11.05
N ARG A 129 6.90 17.66 -10.79
CA ARG A 129 8.22 16.99 -10.95
C ARG A 129 8.20 15.60 -10.31
N LYS A 130 8.61 14.59 -11.10
CA LYS A 130 8.63 13.15 -10.72
C LYS A 130 9.40 12.89 -9.42
N ASP A 131 10.39 13.73 -9.13
CA ASP A 131 11.27 13.63 -7.95
C ASP A 131 10.57 13.96 -6.62
N SER A 132 9.41 14.62 -6.65
CA SER A 132 8.84 15.31 -5.47
C SER A 132 8.13 14.39 -4.46
N TYR A 133 7.72 13.17 -4.83
CA TYR A 133 6.78 12.39 -4.01
C TYR A 133 7.41 11.62 -2.84
N ILE A 134 8.72 11.32 -2.89
CA ILE A 134 9.40 10.55 -1.82
C ILE A 134 9.37 11.29 -0.48
N ASP A 135 9.54 12.60 -0.49
CA ASP A 135 9.58 13.41 0.73
C ASP A 135 8.21 13.94 1.15
N LYS A 136 7.23 13.94 0.22
CA LYS A 136 5.84 14.32 0.51
C LYS A 136 5.10 13.30 1.38
N PHE A 137 5.26 11.99 1.13
CA PHE A 137 4.60 10.99 1.97
C PHE A 137 5.35 10.78 3.29
N ASN A 138 4.62 10.82 4.42
CA ASN A 138 5.22 10.94 5.75
C ASN A 138 4.82 9.82 6.73
N GLY A 139 3.77 9.06 6.42
CA GLY A 139 3.22 7.99 7.25
C GLY A 139 2.75 6.78 6.45
N VAL A 140 2.06 5.87 7.13
CA VAL A 140 1.54 4.61 6.58
C VAL A 140 0.08 4.46 6.99
N LEU A 141 -0.77 4.04 6.04
CA LEU A 141 -2.16 3.65 6.24
C LEU A 141 -2.22 2.13 6.33
N GLY A 142 -1.97 1.63 7.54
CA GLY A 142 -2.06 0.22 7.87
C GLY A 142 -3.50 -0.30 7.78
N LEU A 143 -3.72 -1.23 6.85
CA LEU A 143 -4.97 -1.96 6.66
C LEU A 143 -4.83 -3.46 6.98
N GLY A 144 -3.74 -3.88 7.63
CA GLY A 144 -3.53 -5.27 8.06
C GLY A 144 -4.62 -5.80 9.01
N PRO A 145 -4.70 -7.13 9.21
CA PRO A 145 -5.84 -7.81 9.86
C PRO A 145 -5.95 -7.64 11.39
N SER A 146 -5.13 -6.78 12.01
CA SER A 146 -5.21 -6.52 13.45
C SER A 146 -6.28 -5.49 13.81
N GLY A 147 -6.83 -5.61 15.03
CA GLY A 147 -7.83 -4.70 15.60
C GLY A 147 -7.36 -3.25 15.83
N ILE A 148 -6.10 -2.93 15.51
CA ILE A 148 -5.55 -1.56 15.52
C ILE A 148 -5.48 -0.92 14.11
N SER A 149 -5.94 -1.60 13.07
CA SER A 149 -5.98 -1.09 11.70
C SER A 149 -6.96 0.07 11.52
N LEU A 150 -6.80 0.88 10.47
CA LEU A 150 -7.74 1.99 10.22
C LEU A 150 -9.18 1.48 10.04
N ALA A 151 -9.37 0.33 9.41
CA ALA A 151 -10.68 -0.30 9.29
C ALA A 151 -11.28 -0.61 10.68
N SER A 152 -10.51 -1.25 11.57
CA SER A 152 -10.97 -1.56 12.93
C SER A 152 -11.17 -0.31 13.80
N GLN A 153 -10.36 0.74 13.63
CA GLN A 153 -10.53 2.03 14.32
C GLN A 153 -11.78 2.81 13.86
N LEU A 154 -12.33 2.47 12.68
CA LEU A 154 -13.56 3.04 12.13
C LEU A 154 -14.75 2.07 12.29
N ASP A 155 -14.70 1.17 13.28
CA ASP A 155 -15.70 0.13 13.58
C ASP A 155 -16.09 -0.74 12.36
N SER A 156 -15.16 -0.93 11.41
CA SER A 156 -15.40 -1.69 10.18
C SER A 156 -14.66 -3.02 10.11
N SER A 157 -15.38 -4.05 9.66
CA SER A 157 -14.84 -5.36 9.29
C SER A 157 -14.48 -5.47 7.79
N GLU A 158 -14.74 -4.44 6.99
CA GLU A 158 -14.65 -4.49 5.53
C GLU A 158 -13.93 -3.25 4.98
N PHE A 159 -13.11 -3.45 3.95
CA PHE A 159 -12.65 -2.39 3.06
C PHE A 159 -12.60 -2.94 1.63
N SER A 160 -12.64 -2.05 0.65
CA SER A 160 -12.46 -2.40 -0.76
C SER A 160 -11.61 -1.36 -1.45
N TYR A 161 -10.78 -1.80 -2.39
CA TYR A 161 -9.99 -0.93 -3.24
C TYR A 161 -10.28 -1.26 -4.71
N CYS A 162 -10.22 -0.24 -5.55
CA CYS A 162 -10.20 -0.39 -7.00
C CYS A 162 -8.99 0.37 -7.54
N ILE A 163 -8.37 -0.18 -8.58
CA ILE A 163 -7.19 0.37 -9.24
C ILE A 163 -7.51 0.26 -10.73
N GLY A 164 -7.59 1.41 -11.40
CA GLY A 164 -7.88 1.55 -12.82
C GLY A 164 -6.59 1.55 -13.64
N ASN A 165 -6.43 2.57 -14.47
CA ASN A 165 -5.25 2.75 -15.29
C ASN A 165 -4.03 3.13 -14.43
N LEU A 166 -3.12 2.17 -14.21
CA LEU A 166 -1.84 2.40 -13.53
C LEU A 166 -0.94 3.48 -14.15
N SER A 167 -1.21 3.91 -15.40
CA SER A 167 -0.49 5.02 -16.05
C SER A 167 -1.14 6.38 -15.82
N ASP A 168 -2.35 6.42 -15.25
CA ASP A 168 -3.07 7.62 -14.89
C ASP A 168 -3.20 7.70 -13.36
N LEU A 169 -2.55 8.72 -12.82
CA LEU A 169 -2.44 8.99 -11.40
C LEU A 169 -3.79 9.40 -10.79
N PHE A 170 -4.69 9.92 -11.61
CA PHE A 170 -5.96 10.52 -11.22
C PHE A 170 -7.17 9.81 -11.86
N ASP A 171 -7.01 8.57 -12.36
CA ASP A 171 -8.14 7.76 -12.83
C ASP A 171 -9.17 7.66 -11.70
N GLU A 172 -10.40 8.12 -11.95
CA GLU A 172 -11.52 8.15 -11.00
C GLU A 172 -11.90 6.76 -10.45
N LYS A 173 -11.37 5.68 -11.03
CA LYS A 173 -11.50 4.29 -10.55
C LYS A 173 -10.47 3.92 -9.48
N ASN A 174 -9.42 4.71 -9.28
CA ASN A 174 -8.40 4.48 -8.26
C ASN A 174 -8.93 4.89 -6.88
N VAL A 175 -9.75 4.04 -6.25
CA VAL A 175 -10.53 4.41 -5.05
C VAL A 175 -10.29 3.41 -3.91
N LEU A 176 -10.03 3.93 -2.72
CA LEU A 176 -10.12 3.21 -1.45
C LEU A 176 -11.45 3.57 -0.75
N ILE A 177 -12.21 2.54 -0.37
CA ILE A 177 -13.40 2.65 0.50
C ILE A 177 -13.12 1.82 1.76
N VAL A 178 -13.11 2.47 2.92
CA VAL A 178 -13.13 1.77 4.22
C VAL A 178 -14.57 1.77 4.72
N GLY A 179 -15.11 0.59 5.03
CA GLY A 179 -16.55 0.39 5.15
C GLY A 179 -17.09 -0.57 4.09
N LYS A 180 -18.39 -0.85 4.22
CA LYS A 180 -19.12 -1.76 3.34
C LYS A 180 -19.48 -1.10 2.02
N LYS A 181 -18.95 -1.61 0.91
CA LYS A 181 -19.31 -1.14 -0.44
C LYS A 181 -20.74 -1.55 -0.80
N SER A 182 -21.49 -0.63 -1.41
CA SER A 182 -22.79 -0.92 -2.00
C SER A 182 -22.62 -1.71 -3.31
N GLY A 183 -23.03 -2.98 -3.30
CA GLY A 183 -22.91 -3.91 -4.42
C GLY A 183 -22.49 -5.30 -3.95
N GLY A 184 -23.03 -6.36 -4.57
CA GLY A 184 -22.68 -7.74 -4.22
C GLY A 184 -21.31 -8.16 -4.78
N VAL A 185 -20.62 -9.06 -4.08
CA VAL A 185 -19.40 -9.71 -4.57
C VAL A 185 -19.80 -10.92 -5.41
N GLU A 186 -19.75 -10.81 -6.73
CA GLU A 186 -20.17 -11.90 -7.65
C GLU A 186 -19.20 -13.09 -7.65
N ASN A 187 -17.90 -12.85 -7.48
CA ASN A 187 -16.87 -13.87 -7.38
C ASN A 187 -15.98 -13.59 -6.18
N SER A 188 -15.84 -14.57 -5.28
CA SER A 188 -15.01 -14.47 -4.08
C SER A 188 -14.08 -15.68 -3.94
N THR A 189 -13.01 -15.50 -3.16
CA THR A 189 -12.09 -16.58 -2.76
C THR A 189 -11.89 -16.53 -1.25
N PRO A 190 -11.74 -17.67 -0.53
CA PRO A 190 -11.52 -17.65 0.90
C PRO A 190 -10.23 -16.92 1.28
N LEU A 191 -10.40 -15.77 1.95
CA LEU A 191 -9.31 -14.99 2.51
C LEU A 191 -8.79 -15.67 3.78
N ILE A 192 -7.48 -15.88 3.88
CA ILE A 192 -6.84 -16.53 5.01
C ILE A 192 -6.00 -15.48 5.74
N ILE A 193 -6.42 -15.14 6.95
CA ILE A 193 -5.64 -14.29 7.86
C ILE A 193 -4.61 -15.19 8.57
N ARG A 194 -3.32 -14.86 8.43
CA ARG A 194 -2.22 -15.54 9.13
C ARG A 194 -1.16 -14.51 9.51
N GLU A 195 -0.68 -14.58 10.75
CA GLU A 195 0.24 -13.60 11.34
C GLU A 195 -0.32 -12.17 11.21
N PHE A 196 0.17 -11.39 10.25
CA PHE A 196 -0.22 -9.99 10.02
C PHE A 196 -0.54 -9.69 8.55
N HIS A 197 -0.87 -10.70 7.74
CA HIS A 197 -1.14 -10.52 6.30
C HIS A 197 -2.41 -11.25 5.86
N TYR A 198 -2.99 -10.75 4.77
CA TYR A 198 -4.07 -11.41 4.03
C TYR A 198 -3.49 -12.32 2.97
N TYR A 199 -3.80 -13.62 3.06
CA TYR A 199 -3.39 -14.62 2.08
C TYR A 199 -4.59 -15.11 1.27
N VAL A 200 -4.33 -15.49 0.02
CA VAL A 200 -5.22 -16.34 -0.78
C VAL A 200 -4.48 -17.59 -1.23
N ASN A 201 -5.22 -18.68 -1.41
CA ASN A 201 -4.68 -19.89 -2.03
C ASN A 201 -4.71 -19.75 -3.55
N LEU A 202 -3.54 -19.76 -4.19
CA LEU A 202 -3.48 -19.91 -5.65
C LEU A 202 -3.77 -21.37 -6.05
N GLU A 203 -4.54 -21.52 -7.12
CA GLU A 203 -4.85 -22.81 -7.74
C GLU A 203 -3.81 -23.18 -8.81
N SER A 204 -3.43 -22.20 -9.64
CA SER A 204 -2.50 -22.34 -10.76
C SER A 204 -2.02 -20.95 -11.22
N ILE A 205 -0.97 -20.88 -12.06
CA ILE A 205 -0.48 -19.63 -12.66
C ILE A 205 -0.28 -19.84 -14.17
N SER A 206 -0.87 -18.97 -14.99
CA SER A 206 -0.70 -18.96 -16.45
C SER A 206 0.13 -17.75 -16.91
N PHE A 207 0.82 -17.93 -18.04
CA PHE A 207 1.57 -16.87 -18.73
C PHE A 207 1.42 -17.07 -20.24
N GLY A 208 1.19 -16.00 -21.01
CA GLY A 208 0.94 -16.09 -22.45
C GLY A 208 -0.23 -17.01 -22.84
N GLY A 209 -1.23 -17.17 -21.96
CA GLY A 209 -2.33 -18.13 -22.12
C GLY A 209 -1.97 -19.61 -21.85
N ARG A 210 -0.69 -19.92 -21.58
CA ARG A 210 -0.21 -21.28 -21.27
C ARG A 210 -0.11 -21.47 -19.76
N MET A 211 -0.43 -22.67 -19.28
CA MET A 211 -0.30 -23.03 -17.86
C MET A 211 1.14 -23.40 -17.53
N LEU A 212 1.73 -22.78 -16.50
CA LEU A 212 3.12 -23.03 -16.09
C LEU A 212 3.34 -24.44 -15.48
N GLY A 213 2.27 -25.16 -15.12
CA GLY A 213 2.36 -26.51 -14.57
C GLY A 213 3.16 -26.55 -13.27
N ILE A 214 2.92 -25.59 -12.39
CA ILE A 214 3.46 -25.58 -11.02
C ILE A 214 2.54 -26.47 -10.18
N ASP A 215 3.12 -27.32 -9.32
CA ASP A 215 2.32 -28.16 -8.42
C ASP A 215 1.52 -27.29 -7.44
N LYS A 216 0.21 -27.48 -7.40
CA LYS A 216 -0.74 -26.79 -6.52
C LYS A 216 -0.32 -26.84 -5.03
N LYS A 217 0.40 -27.88 -4.58
CA LYS A 217 0.93 -27.96 -3.20
C LYS A 217 2.01 -26.92 -2.88
N ASN A 218 2.67 -26.37 -3.91
CA ASN A 218 3.68 -25.32 -3.76
C ASN A 218 3.05 -23.91 -3.82
N LEU A 219 1.88 -23.78 -4.49
CA LEU A 219 1.14 -22.53 -4.64
C LEU A 219 0.18 -22.24 -3.47
N ARG A 220 -0.27 -23.27 -2.76
CA ARG A 220 -1.15 -23.17 -1.59
C ARG A 220 -0.38 -23.03 -0.29
N MET A 221 -1.07 -22.48 0.71
CA MET A 221 -0.61 -22.44 2.10
C MET A 221 -0.46 -23.87 2.65
N ASP A 222 0.75 -24.24 3.06
CA ASP A 222 0.99 -25.36 3.95
C ASP A 222 0.79 -24.89 5.41
N ASN A 223 -0.25 -25.40 6.06
CA ASN A 223 -0.57 -25.02 7.43
C ASN A 223 0.50 -25.47 8.43
N PHE A 224 1.22 -26.56 8.17
CA PHE A 224 2.23 -27.12 9.07
C PHE A 224 3.62 -26.52 8.88
N LYS A 225 3.94 -26.00 7.67
CA LYS A 225 5.30 -25.55 7.31
C LYS A 225 5.49 -24.03 7.19
N ASN A 226 4.45 -23.21 7.40
CA ASN A 226 4.50 -21.74 7.22
C ASN A 226 4.99 -21.30 5.81
N VAL A 227 4.66 -22.04 4.75
CA VAL A 227 5.06 -21.72 3.37
C VAL A 227 3.91 -21.80 2.37
N GLY A 228 4.07 -21.13 1.23
CA GLY A 228 3.09 -21.10 0.14
C GLY A 228 1.90 -20.19 0.39
N GLY A 229 0.96 -20.16 -0.55
CA GLY A 229 -0.07 -19.11 -0.65
C GLY A 229 0.48 -17.83 -1.30
N ALA A 230 -0.40 -16.89 -1.61
CA ALA A 230 -0.03 -15.57 -2.10
C ALA A 230 -0.58 -14.49 -1.16
N ILE A 231 0.22 -13.46 -0.86
CA ILE A 231 -0.17 -12.32 -0.03
C ILE A 231 -0.82 -11.25 -0.91
N ILE A 232 -1.89 -10.63 -0.44
CA ILE A 232 -2.46 -9.40 -1.02
C ILE A 232 -1.85 -8.21 -0.28
N ASP A 233 -0.85 -7.58 -0.90
CA ASP A 233 -0.02 -6.52 -0.29
C ASP A 233 -0.11 -5.20 -1.09
N LEU A 234 -0.95 -4.26 -0.63
CA LEU A 234 -0.98 -2.89 -1.16
C LEU A 234 0.29 -2.09 -0.80
N GLY A 235 1.14 -2.61 0.08
CA GLY A 235 2.48 -2.10 0.31
C GLY A 235 3.42 -2.28 -0.89
N SER A 236 3.01 -2.89 -2.01
CA SER A 236 3.72 -2.73 -3.29
C SER A 236 2.84 -2.86 -4.53
N SER A 237 3.14 -2.07 -5.57
CA SER A 237 2.54 -2.22 -6.91
C SER A 237 3.23 -3.27 -7.80
N LEU A 238 4.28 -3.93 -7.30
CA LEU A 238 4.95 -5.03 -8.01
C LEU A 238 4.50 -6.40 -7.48
N SER A 239 4.11 -7.29 -8.38
CA SER A 239 3.87 -8.70 -8.04
C SER A 239 5.19 -9.47 -7.95
N PHE A 240 5.45 -10.08 -6.79
CA PHE A 240 6.62 -10.92 -6.58
C PHE A 240 6.24 -12.40 -6.69
N LEU A 241 6.96 -13.13 -7.55
CA LEU A 241 6.84 -14.59 -7.67
C LEU A 241 7.89 -15.29 -6.82
N GLN A 242 7.56 -16.50 -6.34
CA GLN A 242 8.57 -17.43 -5.83
C GLN A 242 9.43 -17.93 -6.99
N ASP A 243 10.71 -18.19 -6.74
CA ASP A 243 11.73 -18.56 -7.72
C ASP A 243 11.24 -19.68 -8.68
N ILE A 244 10.64 -20.75 -8.16
CA ILE A 244 10.05 -21.87 -8.93
C ILE A 244 8.91 -21.51 -9.91
N ALA A 245 8.33 -20.33 -9.76
CA ALA A 245 7.30 -19.77 -10.64
C ALA A 245 7.91 -18.70 -11.56
N TYR A 246 8.84 -17.89 -11.04
CA TYR A 246 9.59 -16.89 -11.79
C TYR A 246 10.43 -17.52 -12.90
N GLU A 247 11.23 -18.56 -12.59
CA GLU A 247 12.02 -19.33 -13.57
C GLU A 247 11.16 -19.86 -14.72
N LYS A 248 9.93 -20.27 -14.43
CA LYS A 248 8.98 -20.78 -15.43
C LYS A 248 8.35 -19.70 -16.30
N VAL A 249 8.24 -18.47 -15.81
CA VAL A 249 7.85 -17.30 -16.62
C VAL A 249 9.01 -16.93 -17.55
N GLU A 250 10.25 -16.90 -17.06
CA GLU A 250 11.43 -16.62 -17.91
C GLU A 250 11.63 -17.69 -18.99
N GLN A 251 11.51 -18.99 -18.64
CA GLN A 251 11.54 -20.09 -19.61
C GLN A 251 10.35 -20.06 -20.60
N GLY A 252 9.26 -19.36 -20.27
CA GLY A 252 8.10 -19.16 -21.13
C GLY A 252 8.20 -18.01 -22.13
N ASN A 253 9.30 -17.24 -22.12
CA ASN A 253 9.58 -16.14 -23.05
C ASN A 253 10.42 -16.56 -24.28
N CYS A 254 10.53 -17.86 -24.55
CA CYS A 254 11.25 -18.46 -25.69
C CYS A 254 10.31 -19.29 -26.59
#